data_AF-A0A9E6D969-F1
#
_entry.id   AF-A0A9E6D969-F1
#
_cell.length_a   1.000
_cell.length_b   1.000
_cell.length_c   1.000
_cell.angle_alpha   90.00
_cell.angle_beta   90.00
_cell.angle_gamma   90.00
#
_symmetry.space_group_name_H-M   'P 1'
#
loop_
_entity.id
_entity.type
_entity.pdbx_description
1 polymer ?
#
loop_
_entity_poly.entity_id
_entity_poly.type
_entity_poly.pdbx_seq_one_letter_code
_entity_poly.pdbx_strand_id
1 'polypeptide(L)'
;MSFRFNDELLLSDEDRALAERSFPNVFFALDHPELREEFQRVDKLAVEAKRRSRWIGCAALIFATLSLLAFPFDVIVKGIWIQEEQQEPILRYLAIAGACFGILALIFGNLGLGFGKVKRDWLMKRLITERLRQWHAQHIAAHAIDIAAADSAEKVAAVLDQRDLSFRRFKRSFIDQVSSEYTKYTQSSAASYSGQSVTNARSETAFWIDEAWPKKAAMKSDSVDPARLDEVYRALQETRIRGQIQYTNYVLSSEGKFWSSPSKQLHILGNLSYLLVVFAFAANFIALGAALWEPFKESTSVLSAVAIAFAILAVGVRAMLEGLRPQRETRRMQFYAAAINHADQSFETARTHARKIAAMSLLERASYDEMIEFISSNERARFVL
;
A
#
# COMPACT_ATOMS: atom_id res chain seq x y z
N MET A 1 -10.29 5.77 -16.32
CA MET A 1 -10.57 4.39 -16.78
C MET A 1 -11.82 3.86 -16.08
N SER A 2 -12.70 3.12 -16.76
CA SER A 2 -13.84 2.45 -16.11
C SER A 2 -13.42 1.03 -15.76
N PHE A 3 -13.41 0.71 -14.46
CA PHE A 3 -13.19 -0.64 -13.96
C PHE A 3 -14.44 -1.47 -14.27
N ARG A 4 -14.26 -2.69 -14.79
CA ARG A 4 -15.41 -3.59 -14.99
C ARG A 4 -15.88 -4.19 -13.68
N PHE A 5 -14.93 -4.58 -12.83
CA PHE A 5 -15.16 -4.99 -11.44
C PHE A 5 -14.23 -4.16 -10.55
N ASN A 6 -14.74 -3.61 -9.45
CA ASN A 6 -13.93 -2.75 -8.57
C ASN A 6 -13.08 -3.55 -7.58
N ASP A 7 -13.47 -4.78 -7.26
CA ASP A 7 -12.76 -5.68 -6.34
C ASP A 7 -13.03 -7.15 -6.73
N GLU A 8 -12.01 -8.00 -6.62
CA GLU A 8 -12.11 -9.43 -6.95
C GLU A 8 -13.07 -10.23 -6.06
N LEU A 9 -13.42 -9.73 -4.88
CA LEU A 9 -14.35 -10.36 -3.94
C LEU A 9 -15.80 -9.91 -4.13
N LEU A 10 -16.09 -9.08 -5.13
CA LEU A 10 -17.43 -8.60 -5.46
C LEU A 10 -18.12 -7.92 -4.26
N LEU A 11 -17.41 -6.98 -3.64
CA LEU A 11 -17.86 -6.31 -2.42
C LEU A 11 -19.12 -5.47 -2.63
N SER A 12 -19.30 -4.88 -3.82
CA SER A 12 -20.49 -4.09 -4.15
C SER A 12 -21.61 -4.95 -4.73
N ASP A 13 -22.86 -4.52 -4.50
CA ASP A 13 -24.06 -5.18 -5.05
C ASP A 13 -24.05 -5.12 -6.58
N GLU A 14 -23.56 -4.02 -7.14
CA GLU A 14 -23.42 -3.81 -8.59
C GLU A 14 -22.43 -4.81 -9.22
N ASP A 15 -21.26 -5.00 -8.59
CA ASP A 15 -20.27 -5.99 -9.05
C ASP A 15 -20.83 -7.42 -8.98
N ARG A 16 -21.60 -7.74 -7.95
CA ARG A 16 -22.26 -9.06 -7.83
C ARG A 16 -23.30 -9.27 -8.91
N ALA A 17 -24.21 -8.32 -9.11
CA ALA A 17 -25.22 -8.40 -10.16
C ALA A 17 -24.60 -8.43 -11.57
N LEU A 18 -23.45 -7.78 -11.77
CA LEU A 18 -22.69 -7.88 -13.01
C LEU A 18 -22.02 -9.25 -13.17
N ALA A 19 -21.43 -9.80 -12.11
CA ALA A 19 -20.78 -11.11 -12.12
C ALA A 19 -21.80 -12.23 -12.34
N GLU A 20 -22.97 -12.17 -11.69
CA GLU A 20 -24.07 -13.13 -11.87
C GLU A 20 -24.55 -13.16 -13.32
N ARG A 21 -24.69 -12.00 -13.95
CA ARG A 21 -25.05 -11.90 -15.37
C ARG A 21 -23.92 -12.35 -16.32
N SER A 22 -22.66 -12.07 -15.96
CA SER A 22 -21.50 -12.37 -16.82
C SER A 22 -21.04 -13.82 -16.71
N PHE A 23 -21.30 -14.46 -15.57
CA PHE A 23 -20.79 -15.79 -15.21
C PHE A 23 -21.86 -16.65 -14.51
N PRO A 24 -23.06 -16.82 -15.10
CA PRO A 24 -24.19 -17.45 -14.43
C PRO A 24 -23.94 -18.91 -14.01
N ASN A 25 -23.12 -19.66 -14.76
CA ASN A 25 -22.86 -21.06 -14.45
C ASN A 25 -21.87 -21.25 -13.31
N VAL A 26 -21.09 -20.22 -12.96
CA VAL A 26 -20.00 -20.32 -11.98
C VAL A 26 -20.11 -19.27 -10.87
N PHE A 27 -21.11 -18.39 -10.92
CA PHE A 27 -21.32 -17.33 -9.95
C PHE A 27 -21.41 -17.84 -8.51
N PHE A 28 -22.01 -19.01 -8.29
CA PHE A 28 -22.06 -19.65 -6.97
C PHE A 28 -20.66 -19.87 -6.36
N ALA A 29 -19.62 -20.05 -7.18
CA ALA A 29 -18.25 -20.20 -6.73
C ALA A 29 -17.49 -18.85 -6.66
N LEU A 30 -18.04 -17.77 -7.22
CA LEU A 30 -17.48 -16.41 -7.09
C LEU A 30 -18.05 -15.71 -5.86
N ASP A 31 -19.31 -15.94 -5.53
CA ASP A 31 -19.95 -15.37 -4.35
C ASP A 31 -19.60 -16.20 -3.10
N HIS A 32 -18.93 -15.59 -2.13
CA HIS A 32 -18.74 -16.17 -0.79
C HIS A 32 -19.02 -15.12 0.29
N PRO A 33 -20.24 -15.12 0.87
CA PRO A 33 -20.65 -14.11 1.84
C PRO A 33 -19.75 -14.05 3.08
N GLU A 34 -19.45 -15.19 3.71
CA GLU A 34 -18.61 -15.23 4.92
C GLU A 34 -17.22 -14.65 4.68
N LEU A 35 -16.62 -14.93 3.51
CA LEU A 35 -15.32 -14.36 3.14
C LEU A 35 -15.40 -12.84 2.97
N ARG A 36 -16.46 -12.32 2.33
CA ARG A 36 -16.64 -10.87 2.16
C ARG A 36 -16.81 -10.16 3.49
N GLU A 37 -17.64 -10.70 4.37
CA GLU A 37 -17.87 -10.14 5.69
C GLU A 37 -16.56 -10.07 6.48
N GLU A 38 -15.79 -11.15 6.45
CA GLU A 38 -14.49 -11.22 7.11
C GLU A 38 -13.48 -10.23 6.50
N PHE A 39 -13.45 -10.13 5.16
CA PHE A 39 -12.62 -9.16 4.46
C PHE A 39 -12.97 -7.72 4.85
N GLN A 40 -14.24 -7.34 4.77
CA GLN A 40 -14.72 -5.99 5.10
C GLN A 40 -14.44 -5.63 6.56
N ARG A 41 -14.64 -6.59 7.47
CA ARG A 41 -14.34 -6.43 8.90
C ARG A 41 -12.86 -6.10 9.11
N VAL A 42 -11.96 -6.86 8.47
CA VAL A 42 -10.51 -6.67 8.65
C VAL A 42 -10.01 -5.43 7.91
N ASP A 43 -10.48 -5.17 6.68
CA ASP A 43 -10.05 -4.03 5.87
C ASP A 43 -10.43 -2.69 6.52
N LYS A 44 -11.65 -2.57 7.07
CA LYS A 44 -12.06 -1.39 7.83
C LYS A 44 -11.09 -1.07 8.96
N LEU A 45 -10.74 -2.10 9.76
CA LEU A 45 -9.78 -1.94 10.85
C LEU A 45 -8.37 -1.61 10.34
N ALA A 46 -7.96 -2.15 9.19
CA ALA A 46 -6.67 -1.86 8.57
C ALA A 46 -6.59 -0.39 8.12
N VAL A 47 -7.65 0.12 7.48
CA VAL A 47 -7.76 1.51 7.01
C VAL A 47 -7.73 2.49 8.18
N GLU A 48 -8.47 2.20 9.26
CA GLU A 48 -8.48 3.01 10.49
C GLU A 48 -7.09 3.06 11.14
N ALA A 49 -6.44 1.90 11.30
CA ALA A 49 -5.09 1.80 11.87
C ALA A 49 -4.05 2.55 11.02
N LYS A 50 -4.13 2.42 9.69
CA LYS A 50 -3.29 3.15 8.74
C LYS A 50 -3.47 4.65 8.91
N ARG A 51 -4.71 5.16 8.84
CA ARG A 51 -5.01 6.59 8.96
C ARG A 51 -4.46 7.18 10.26
N ARG A 52 -4.63 6.45 11.38
CA ARG A 52 -4.11 6.86 12.69
C ARG A 52 -2.58 6.95 12.70
N SER A 53 -1.89 5.92 12.18
CA SER A 53 -0.43 5.93 12.09
C SER A 53 0.08 7.11 11.27
N ARG A 54 -0.51 7.33 10.08
CA ARG A 54 -0.13 8.42 9.17
C ARG A 54 -0.28 9.79 9.81
N TRP A 55 -1.45 10.03 10.42
CA TRP A 55 -1.76 11.32 11.02
C TRP A 55 -0.78 11.69 12.14
N ILE A 56 -0.41 10.72 12.97
CA ILE A 56 0.52 10.95 14.08
C ILE A 56 1.93 11.20 13.56
N GLY A 57 2.41 10.42 12.59
CA GLY A 57 3.72 10.67 12.00
C GLY A 57 3.80 12.03 11.29
N CYS A 58 2.73 12.43 10.58
CA CYS A 58 2.65 13.75 9.96
C CYS A 58 2.64 14.86 11.02
N ALA A 59 1.87 14.69 12.11
CA ALA A 59 1.81 15.65 13.19
C ALA A 59 3.19 15.85 13.86
N ALA A 60 3.92 14.77 14.11
CA ALA A 60 5.28 14.84 14.67
C ALA A 60 6.22 15.69 13.79
N LEU A 61 6.20 15.47 12.47
CA LEU A 61 7.02 16.23 11.52
C LEU A 61 6.59 17.69 11.42
N ILE A 62 5.28 17.97 11.40
CA ILE A 62 4.75 19.33 11.37
C ILE A 62 5.16 20.08 12.63
N PHE A 63 5.00 19.49 13.82
CA PHE A 63 5.41 20.14 15.07
C PHE A 63 6.92 20.34 15.15
N ALA A 64 7.73 19.39 14.70
CA ALA A 64 9.19 19.56 14.65
C ALA A 64 9.57 20.74 13.73
N THR A 65 8.95 20.82 12.55
CA THR A 65 9.20 21.88 11.58
C THR A 65 8.77 23.25 12.14
N LEU A 66 7.58 23.34 12.73
CA LEU A 66 7.07 24.57 13.33
C LEU A 66 7.91 25.03 14.52
N SER A 67 8.41 24.10 15.34
CA SER A 67 9.32 24.40 16.44
C SER A 67 10.62 25.04 15.95
N LEU A 68 11.22 24.47 14.90
CA LEU A 68 12.45 25.00 14.30
C LEU A 68 12.23 26.35 13.60
N LEU A 69 11.05 26.58 13.02
CA LEU A 69 10.73 27.86 12.38
C LEU A 69 10.65 29.03 13.37
N ALA A 70 10.47 28.77 14.67
CA ALA A 70 10.45 29.83 15.67
C ALA A 70 11.76 30.65 15.67
N PHE A 71 12.91 30.03 15.39
CA PHE A 71 14.20 30.71 15.37
C PHE A 71 14.33 31.79 14.29
N PRO A 72 14.13 31.50 12.99
CA PRO A 72 14.19 32.54 11.96
C PRO A 72 13.05 33.56 12.07
N PHE A 73 11.87 33.17 12.57
CA PHE A 73 10.77 34.12 12.74
C PHE A 73 11.07 35.21 13.79
N ASP A 74 11.82 34.90 14.85
CA ASP A 74 12.28 35.92 15.82
C ASP A 74 13.04 37.06 15.11
N VAL A 75 13.98 36.72 14.23
CA VAL A 75 14.78 37.68 13.47
C VAL A 75 13.93 38.46 12.45
N ILE A 76 12.99 37.79 11.80
CA ILE A 76 12.09 38.42 10.82
C ILE A 76 11.18 39.45 11.50
N VAL A 77 10.59 39.11 12.66
CA VAL A 77 9.71 40.01 13.42
C VAL A 77 10.49 41.24 13.89
N LYS A 78 11.71 41.05 14.43
CA LYS A 78 12.57 42.15 14.86
C LYS A 78 12.95 43.11 13.74
N GLY A 79 13.13 42.61 12.51
CA GLY A 79 13.53 43.43 11.37
C GLY A 79 12.39 44.11 10.61
N ILE A 80 11.14 43.71 10.80
CA ILE A 80 9.96 44.32 10.14
C ILE A 80 9.30 45.39 11.01
N TRP A 81 9.20 45.16 12.32
CA TRP A 81 8.60 46.13 13.23
C TRP A 81 9.65 47.11 13.75
N ILE A 82 9.32 48.39 13.88
CA ILE A 82 10.28 49.43 14.33
C ILE A 82 10.18 49.68 15.85
N GLN A 83 9.02 49.40 16.47
CA GLN A 83 8.78 49.70 17.88
C GLN A 83 9.00 48.46 18.76
N GLU A 84 10.02 48.53 19.61
CA GLU A 84 10.44 47.45 20.52
C GLU A 84 9.31 47.01 21.48
N GLU A 85 8.50 47.95 21.99
CA GLU A 85 7.38 47.67 22.91
C GLU A 85 6.30 46.76 22.30
N GLN A 86 6.10 46.80 20.98
CA GLN A 86 5.11 45.95 20.30
C GLN A 86 5.65 44.55 19.97
N GLN A 87 6.97 44.39 19.89
CA GLN A 87 7.61 43.14 19.49
C GLN A 87 7.73 42.15 20.64
N GLU A 88 8.09 42.62 21.84
CA GLU A 88 8.35 41.76 23.01
C GLU A 88 7.24 40.72 23.28
N PRO A 89 5.93 41.08 23.32
CA PRO A 89 4.88 40.10 23.53
C PRO A 89 4.81 39.07 22.40
N ILE A 90 4.96 39.49 21.14
CA ILE A 90 4.89 38.60 19.97
C ILE A 90 6.03 37.58 20.02
N LEU A 91 7.26 38.04 20.26
CA LEU A 91 8.44 37.18 20.36
C LEU A 91 8.31 36.18 21.50
N ARG A 92 7.79 36.63 22.65
CA ARG A 92 7.52 35.75 23.79
C ARG A 92 6.49 34.68 23.45
N TYR A 93 5.38 35.04 22.80
CA TYR A 93 4.38 34.06 22.36
C TYR A 93 4.96 33.08 21.34
N LEU A 94 5.78 33.55 20.41
CA LEU A 94 6.40 32.73 19.39
C LEU A 94 7.42 31.74 19.99
N ALA A 95 8.21 32.17 20.97
CA ALA A 95 9.11 31.31 21.73
C ALA A 95 8.35 30.25 22.53
N ILE A 96 7.27 30.63 23.22
CA ILE A 96 6.40 29.68 23.95
C ILE A 96 5.78 28.67 22.99
N ALA A 97 5.23 29.14 21.85
CA ALA A 97 4.65 28.28 20.84
C ALA A 97 5.70 27.32 20.24
N GLY A 98 6.89 27.81 19.91
CA GLY A 98 8.00 27.01 19.41
C GLY A 98 8.44 25.92 20.40
N ALA A 99 8.54 26.26 21.69
CA ALA A 99 8.84 25.31 22.75
C ALA A 99 7.73 24.25 22.91
N CYS A 100 6.46 24.67 22.91
CA CYS A 100 5.31 23.78 22.94
C CYS A 100 5.31 22.80 21.76
N PHE A 101 5.57 23.29 20.54
CA PHE A 101 5.69 22.43 19.35
C PHE A 101 6.88 21.48 19.45
N GLY A 102 8.02 21.91 20.02
CA GLY A 102 9.18 21.04 20.23
C GLY A 102 8.85 19.89 21.19
N ILE A 103 8.18 20.19 22.31
CA ILE A 103 7.72 19.18 23.27
C ILE A 103 6.70 18.24 22.61
N LEU A 104 5.72 18.77 21.86
CA LEU A 104 4.75 17.94 21.15
C LEU A 104 5.43 17.05 20.10
N ALA A 105 6.40 17.56 19.35
CA ALA A 105 7.19 16.77 18.40
C ALA A 105 7.92 15.61 19.09
N LEU A 106 8.50 15.85 20.28
CA LEU A 106 9.11 14.81 21.09
C LEU A 106 8.08 13.82 21.63
N ILE A 107 6.91 14.28 22.09
CA ILE A 107 5.83 13.41 22.57
C ILE A 107 5.35 12.51 21.42
N PHE A 108 4.98 13.06 20.27
CA PHE A 108 4.53 12.27 19.13
C PHE A 108 5.66 11.40 18.53
N GLY A 109 6.89 11.90 18.54
CA GLY A 109 8.09 11.18 18.12
C GLY A 109 8.48 10.03 19.04
N ASN A 110 8.28 10.15 20.35
CA ASN A 110 8.55 9.09 21.35
C ASN A 110 7.36 8.15 21.56
N LEU A 111 6.12 8.64 21.44
CA LEU A 111 4.95 7.77 21.22
C LEU A 111 5.16 6.90 19.97
N GLY A 112 6.01 7.37 19.03
CA GLY A 112 6.87 6.61 18.12
C GLY A 112 7.10 5.16 18.50
N LEU A 113 7.66 4.97 19.68
CA LEU A 113 8.10 3.69 20.22
C LEU A 113 6.90 2.77 20.56
N GLY A 114 5.75 3.35 20.93
CA GLY A 114 4.47 2.65 21.08
C GLY A 114 3.82 2.27 19.74
N PHE A 115 4.21 2.89 18.62
CA PHE A 115 3.65 2.58 17.30
C PHE A 115 4.13 1.27 16.71
N GLY A 116 5.14 0.61 17.29
CA GLY A 116 5.48 -0.76 16.89
C GLY A 116 4.24 -1.67 16.90
N LYS A 117 3.37 -1.53 17.92
CA LYS A 117 2.14 -2.32 18.03
C LYS A 117 1.08 -1.89 17.02
N VAL A 118 0.81 -0.59 16.85
CA VAL A 118 -0.22 -0.09 15.91
C VAL A 118 0.18 -0.38 14.46
N LYS A 119 1.45 -0.16 14.12
CA LYS A 119 2.00 -0.50 12.81
C LYS A 119 1.91 -2.00 12.55
N ARG A 120 2.39 -2.83 13.48
CA ARG A 120 2.31 -4.28 13.36
C ARG A 120 0.86 -4.73 13.21
N ASP A 121 -0.06 -4.15 13.97
CA ASP A 121 -1.49 -4.44 13.88
C ASP A 121 -2.06 -4.09 12.50
N TRP A 122 -1.72 -2.92 11.96
CA TRP A 122 -2.06 -2.54 10.58
C TRP A 122 -1.48 -3.53 9.55
N LEU A 123 -0.20 -3.90 9.68
CA LEU A 123 0.46 -4.82 8.75
C LEU A 123 -0.10 -6.25 8.83
N MET A 124 -0.43 -6.74 10.04
CA MET A 124 -1.12 -8.03 10.21
C MET A 124 -2.49 -8.03 9.56
N LYS A 125 -3.27 -6.95 9.72
CA LYS A 125 -4.58 -6.82 9.06
C LYS A 125 -4.43 -6.76 7.54
N ARG A 126 -3.42 -6.04 7.03
CA ARG A 126 -3.14 -6.00 5.60
C ARG A 126 -2.75 -7.38 5.05
N LEU A 127 -1.91 -8.10 5.77
CA LEU A 127 -1.54 -9.48 5.46
C LEU A 127 -2.79 -10.37 5.39
N ILE A 128 -3.72 -10.27 6.34
CA ILE A 128 -4.99 -11.02 6.29
C ILE A 128 -5.80 -10.65 5.04
N THR A 129 -5.98 -9.36 4.74
CA THR A 129 -6.77 -8.95 3.56
C THR A 129 -6.19 -9.48 2.25
N GLU A 130 -4.87 -9.48 2.09
CA GLU A 130 -4.25 -10.03 0.88
C GLU A 130 -4.36 -11.57 0.84
N ARG A 131 -4.18 -12.25 1.98
CA ARG A 131 -4.34 -13.71 2.02
C ARG A 131 -5.78 -14.17 1.82
N LEU A 132 -6.79 -13.36 2.20
CA LEU A 132 -8.19 -13.62 1.87
C LEU A 132 -8.44 -13.58 0.35
N ARG A 133 -7.89 -12.57 -0.34
CA ARG A 133 -7.97 -12.47 -1.81
C ARG A 133 -7.25 -13.63 -2.50
N GLN A 134 -6.05 -13.96 -2.03
CA GLN A 134 -5.30 -15.11 -2.54
C GLN A 134 -6.04 -16.42 -2.29
N TRP A 135 -6.66 -16.60 -1.11
CA TRP A 135 -7.48 -17.79 -0.82
C TRP A 135 -8.62 -17.93 -1.81
N HIS A 136 -9.34 -16.84 -2.07
CA HIS A 136 -10.45 -16.85 -2.99
C HIS A 136 -10.01 -17.28 -4.40
N ALA A 137 -8.99 -16.62 -4.95
CA ALA A 137 -8.48 -16.91 -6.28
C ALA A 137 -7.87 -18.32 -6.40
N GLN A 138 -7.04 -18.72 -5.42
CA GLN A 138 -6.39 -20.03 -5.40
C GLN A 138 -7.40 -21.16 -5.23
N HIS A 139 -8.43 -20.99 -4.39
CA HIS A 139 -9.48 -21.99 -4.25
C HIS A 139 -10.22 -22.20 -5.58
N ILE A 140 -10.62 -21.13 -6.25
CA ILE A 140 -11.30 -21.24 -7.56
C ILE A 140 -10.39 -21.90 -8.58
N ALA A 141 -9.11 -21.50 -8.66
CA ALA A 141 -8.16 -22.12 -9.59
C ALA A 141 -7.94 -23.61 -9.30
N ALA A 142 -7.77 -23.99 -8.04
CA ALA A 142 -7.53 -25.37 -7.65
C ALA A 142 -8.75 -26.28 -7.79
N HIS A 143 -9.95 -25.71 -7.72
CA HIS A 143 -11.22 -26.43 -7.85
C HIS A 143 -11.94 -26.12 -9.17
N ALA A 144 -11.24 -25.57 -10.18
CA ALA A 144 -11.85 -25.14 -11.44
C ALA A 144 -12.62 -26.26 -12.16
N ILE A 145 -12.06 -27.48 -12.13
CA ILE A 145 -12.69 -28.68 -12.71
C ILE A 145 -13.98 -29.04 -11.96
N ASP A 146 -13.95 -29.07 -10.63
CA ASP A 146 -15.13 -29.39 -9.81
C ASP A 146 -16.24 -28.34 -9.97
N ILE A 147 -15.87 -27.06 -10.02
CA ILE A 147 -16.80 -25.95 -10.24
C ILE A 147 -17.46 -26.08 -11.60
N ALA A 148 -16.69 -26.35 -12.65
CA ALA A 148 -17.25 -26.50 -14.00
C ALA A 148 -18.09 -27.79 -14.15
N ALA A 149 -17.78 -28.86 -13.39
CA ALA A 149 -18.53 -30.10 -13.38
C ALA A 149 -19.85 -30.04 -12.58
N ALA A 150 -20.10 -28.96 -11.81
CA ALA A 150 -21.30 -28.78 -11.02
C ALA A 150 -22.49 -28.33 -11.90
N ASP A 151 -23.16 -29.31 -12.52
CA ASP A 151 -24.31 -29.13 -13.42
C ASP A 151 -25.68 -29.31 -12.77
N SER A 152 -25.71 -29.79 -11.52
CA SER A 152 -26.92 -29.97 -10.74
C SER A 152 -26.83 -29.21 -9.42
N ALA A 153 -28.00 -28.92 -8.83
CA ALA A 153 -28.08 -28.27 -7.52
C ALA A 153 -27.34 -29.07 -6.42
N GLU A 154 -27.35 -30.40 -6.49
CA GLU A 154 -26.63 -31.28 -5.56
C GLU A 154 -25.11 -31.10 -5.66
N LYS A 155 -24.56 -31.06 -6.88
CA LYS A 155 -23.12 -30.84 -7.08
C LYS A 155 -22.71 -29.42 -6.69
N VAL A 156 -23.54 -28.42 -6.99
CA VAL A 156 -23.31 -27.03 -6.56
C VAL A 156 -23.25 -26.97 -5.03
N ALA A 157 -24.20 -27.59 -4.33
CA ALA A 157 -24.20 -27.66 -2.87
C ALA A 157 -22.94 -28.34 -2.33
N ALA A 158 -22.50 -29.46 -2.93
CA ALA A 158 -21.28 -30.15 -2.53
C ALA A 158 -20.02 -29.28 -2.68
N VAL A 159 -19.93 -28.48 -3.75
CA VAL A 159 -18.82 -27.53 -3.96
C VAL A 159 -18.85 -26.41 -2.92
N LEU A 160 -20.03 -25.88 -2.60
CA LEU A 160 -20.21 -24.86 -1.56
C LEU A 160 -19.82 -25.39 -0.17
N ASP A 161 -20.29 -26.58 0.21
CA ASP A 161 -19.94 -27.22 1.48
C ASP A 161 -18.43 -27.44 1.63
N GLN A 162 -17.78 -27.90 0.53
CA GLN A 162 -16.32 -28.06 0.50
C GLN A 162 -15.61 -26.72 0.68
N ARG A 163 -16.09 -25.68 0.00
CA ARG A 163 -15.52 -24.33 0.05
C ARG A 163 -15.64 -23.73 1.45
N ASP A 164 -16.81 -23.84 2.08
CA ASP A 164 -17.05 -23.37 3.45
C ASP A 164 -16.18 -24.13 4.47
N LEU A 165 -16.01 -25.44 4.28
CA LEU A 165 -15.10 -26.23 5.12
C LEU A 165 -13.64 -25.77 4.94
N SER A 166 -13.20 -25.52 3.70
CA SER A 166 -11.87 -25.01 3.41
C SER A 166 -11.66 -23.62 4.01
N PHE A 167 -12.65 -22.73 3.91
CA PHE A 167 -12.58 -21.39 4.47
C PHE A 167 -12.46 -21.41 6.00
N ARG A 168 -13.29 -22.22 6.67
CA ARG A 168 -13.21 -22.41 8.13
C ARG A 168 -11.84 -22.92 8.58
N ARG A 169 -11.24 -23.84 7.82
CA ARG A 169 -9.86 -24.31 8.09
C ARG A 169 -8.84 -23.20 7.90
N PHE A 170 -8.95 -22.42 6.82
CA PHE A 170 -8.06 -21.28 6.58
C PHE A 170 -8.18 -20.23 7.69
N LYS A 171 -9.40 -19.87 8.09
CA LYS A 171 -9.66 -18.94 9.19
C LYS A 171 -9.00 -19.38 10.49
N ARG A 172 -9.20 -20.65 10.88
CA ARG A 172 -8.63 -21.21 12.11
C ARG A 172 -7.09 -21.33 12.07
N SER A 173 -6.53 -21.70 10.93
CA SER A 173 -5.08 -21.95 10.79
C SER A 173 -4.28 -20.68 10.56
N PHE A 174 -4.86 -19.67 9.91
CA PHE A 174 -4.15 -18.46 9.53
C PHE A 174 -4.71 -17.20 10.19
N ILE A 175 -5.99 -16.89 9.99
CA ILE A 175 -6.56 -15.60 10.44
C ILE A 175 -6.52 -15.49 11.97
N ASP A 176 -7.01 -16.52 12.66
CA ASP A 176 -7.05 -16.56 14.13
C ASP A 176 -5.63 -16.63 14.75
N GLN A 177 -4.64 -17.05 13.95
CA GLN A 177 -3.25 -17.26 14.36
C GLN A 177 -2.29 -16.22 13.76
N VAL A 178 -2.80 -15.15 13.12
CA VAL A 178 -1.99 -14.21 12.33
C VAL A 178 -0.80 -13.66 13.11
N SER A 179 -0.95 -13.44 14.42
CA SER A 179 0.12 -12.90 15.27
C SER A 179 1.36 -13.80 15.31
N SER A 180 1.16 -15.12 15.27
CA SER A 180 2.22 -16.14 15.22
C SER A 180 2.78 -16.31 13.81
N GLU A 181 1.90 -16.27 12.80
CA GLU A 181 2.24 -16.40 11.39
C GLU A 181 3.02 -15.19 10.86
N TYR A 182 2.72 -13.98 11.35
CA TYR A 182 3.27 -12.71 10.87
C TYR A 182 4.80 -12.70 10.81
N THR A 183 5.47 -13.34 11.78
CA THR A 183 6.93 -13.39 11.84
C THR A 183 7.53 -14.09 10.63
N LYS A 184 6.83 -15.07 10.03
CA LYS A 184 7.27 -15.76 8.82
C LYS A 184 7.35 -14.82 7.62
N TYR A 185 6.56 -13.75 7.60
CA TYR A 185 6.48 -12.78 6.49
C TYR A 185 7.41 -11.57 6.68
N THR A 186 8.04 -11.42 7.85
CA THR A 186 8.91 -10.27 8.17
C THR A 186 10.40 -10.63 8.26
N GLN A 187 10.74 -11.90 8.45
CA GLN A 187 12.13 -12.34 8.51
C GLN A 187 12.88 -12.06 7.19
N SER A 188 14.14 -11.64 7.29
CA SER A 188 14.97 -11.30 6.12
C SER A 188 15.18 -12.46 5.16
N SER A 189 15.09 -13.70 5.64
CA SER A 189 15.06 -14.90 4.80
C SER A 189 13.83 -14.91 3.89
N ALA A 190 12.66 -14.47 4.36
CA ALA A 190 11.44 -14.35 3.54
C ALA A 190 11.56 -13.28 2.44
N ALA A 191 12.25 -12.16 2.73
CA ALA A 191 12.51 -11.10 1.75
C ALA A 191 13.66 -11.44 0.77
N SER A 192 14.52 -12.41 1.09
CA SER A 192 15.60 -12.85 0.19
C SER A 192 15.07 -13.62 -1.04
N TYR A 193 13.78 -13.98 -1.03
CA TYR A 193 13.11 -14.68 -2.13
C TYR A 193 12.61 -13.76 -3.25
N SER A 194 12.59 -12.43 -3.06
CA SER A 194 12.02 -11.47 -4.02
C SER A 194 12.92 -11.12 -5.22
N GLY A 195 14.00 -11.86 -5.47
CA GLY A 195 14.84 -11.58 -6.64
C GLY A 195 16.01 -12.51 -6.94
N GLN A 196 16.33 -13.52 -6.12
CA GLN A 196 17.42 -14.46 -6.40
C GLN A 196 17.03 -15.91 -6.14
N SER A 197 17.25 -16.72 -7.17
CA SER A 197 17.11 -18.18 -7.30
C SER A 197 16.65 -18.93 -6.05
N VAL A 198 15.41 -19.42 -6.08
CA VAL A 198 15.00 -20.46 -5.15
C VAL A 198 15.31 -21.82 -5.75
N THR A 199 16.42 -22.40 -5.32
CA THR A 199 16.86 -23.76 -5.68
C THR A 199 16.13 -24.85 -4.88
N ASN A 200 15.12 -24.49 -4.09
CA ASN A 200 14.41 -25.43 -3.22
C ASN A 200 12.99 -25.65 -3.72
N ALA A 201 12.67 -26.85 -4.22
CA ALA A 201 11.34 -27.20 -4.74
C ALA A 201 10.18 -26.91 -3.77
N ARG A 202 10.41 -26.97 -2.45
CA ARG A 202 9.41 -26.61 -1.43
C ARG A 202 9.01 -25.12 -1.45
N SER A 203 9.89 -24.26 -1.94
CA SER A 203 9.62 -22.82 -2.04
C SER A 203 8.79 -22.46 -3.26
N GLU A 204 8.82 -23.29 -4.31
CA GLU A 204 8.08 -23.02 -5.55
C GLU A 204 6.57 -23.04 -5.34
N THR A 205 6.09 -23.80 -4.33
CA THR A 205 4.67 -23.90 -3.98
C THR A 205 4.28 -23.17 -2.71
N ALA A 206 5.20 -22.47 -2.04
CA ALA A 206 4.95 -21.84 -0.73
C ALA A 206 3.88 -20.74 -0.76
N PHE A 207 3.56 -20.19 -1.93
CA PHE A 207 2.52 -19.18 -2.10
C PHE A 207 1.10 -19.77 -2.00
N TRP A 208 0.93 -21.06 -2.27
CA TRP A 208 -0.34 -21.76 -2.14
C TRP A 208 -0.75 -21.86 -0.66
N ILE A 209 -2.02 -21.60 -0.38
CA ILE A 209 -2.54 -21.65 0.99
C ILE A 209 -2.69 -23.08 1.49
N ASP A 210 -3.11 -23.99 0.63
CA ASP A 210 -3.26 -25.42 0.95
C ASP A 210 -2.27 -26.23 0.10
N GLU A 211 -1.49 -27.08 0.74
CA GLU A 211 -0.46 -27.90 0.10
C GLU A 211 -1.04 -28.91 -0.91
N ALA A 212 -2.33 -29.26 -0.81
CA ALA A 212 -3.00 -30.17 -1.73
C ALA A 212 -3.47 -29.46 -3.02
N TRP A 213 -3.65 -28.13 -2.98
CA TRP A 213 -4.20 -27.36 -4.10
C TRP A 213 -3.36 -27.39 -5.39
N PRO A 214 -2.01 -27.32 -5.37
CA PRO A 214 -1.23 -27.41 -6.60
C PRO A 214 -1.48 -28.72 -7.36
N LYS A 215 -1.56 -29.84 -6.63
CA LYS A 215 -1.82 -31.16 -7.22
C LYS A 215 -3.24 -31.24 -7.78
N LYS A 216 -4.20 -30.67 -7.06
CA LYS A 216 -5.60 -30.62 -7.49
C LYS A 216 -5.78 -29.75 -8.74
N ALA A 217 -5.15 -28.58 -8.76
CA ALA A 217 -5.14 -27.66 -9.90
C ALA A 217 -4.45 -28.26 -11.15
N ALA A 218 -3.62 -29.29 -10.99
CA ALA A 218 -2.92 -29.96 -12.10
C ALA A 218 -3.69 -31.17 -12.66
N MET A 219 -4.88 -31.48 -12.13
CA MET A 219 -5.70 -32.59 -12.63
C MET A 219 -6.11 -32.37 -14.09
N LYS A 220 -6.32 -33.46 -14.84
CA LYS A 220 -6.76 -33.36 -16.24
C LYS A 220 -8.24 -32.99 -16.32
N SER A 221 -8.59 -32.17 -17.30
CA SER A 221 -9.97 -31.68 -17.51
C SER A 221 -10.81 -32.56 -18.45
N ASP A 222 -10.41 -33.82 -18.67
CA ASP A 222 -10.95 -34.67 -19.74
C ASP A 222 -12.45 -35.02 -19.55
N SER A 223 -12.99 -34.85 -18.34
CA SER A 223 -14.36 -35.23 -17.97
C SER A 223 -15.35 -34.07 -17.86
N VAL A 224 -14.97 -32.85 -18.24
CA VAL A 224 -15.77 -31.63 -17.99
C VAL A 224 -16.12 -30.91 -19.29
N ASP A 225 -17.32 -30.33 -19.34
CA ASP A 225 -17.75 -29.47 -20.43
C ASP A 225 -16.77 -28.29 -20.62
N PRO A 226 -16.10 -28.18 -21.79
CA PRO A 226 -15.17 -27.10 -22.08
C PRO A 226 -15.77 -25.71 -21.92
N ALA A 227 -17.06 -25.52 -22.25
CA ALA A 227 -17.69 -24.20 -22.21
C ALA A 227 -17.80 -23.65 -20.78
N ARG A 228 -18.17 -24.50 -19.82
CA ARG A 228 -18.25 -24.14 -18.39
C ARG A 228 -16.88 -23.92 -17.79
N LEU A 229 -15.89 -24.71 -18.19
CA LEU A 229 -14.51 -24.53 -17.74
C LEU A 229 -13.91 -23.21 -18.26
N ASP A 230 -14.21 -22.86 -19.52
CA ASP A 230 -13.85 -21.57 -20.10
C ASP A 230 -14.52 -20.39 -19.37
N GLU A 231 -15.74 -20.57 -18.87
CA GLU A 231 -16.41 -19.57 -18.02
C GLU A 231 -15.68 -19.35 -16.69
N VAL A 232 -15.21 -20.42 -16.03
CA VAL A 232 -14.35 -20.31 -14.82
C VAL A 232 -13.09 -19.51 -15.12
N TYR A 233 -12.43 -19.79 -16.25
CA TYR A 233 -11.22 -19.06 -16.65
C TYR A 233 -11.50 -17.60 -16.96
N ARG A 234 -12.60 -17.31 -17.66
CA ARG A 234 -13.00 -15.93 -17.95
C ARG A 234 -13.29 -15.18 -16.66
N ALA A 235 -13.96 -15.80 -15.70
CA ALA A 235 -14.20 -15.22 -14.38
C ALA A 235 -12.88 -14.91 -13.66
N LEU A 236 -11.96 -15.88 -13.56
CA LEU A 236 -10.64 -15.68 -12.95
C LEU A 236 -9.83 -14.58 -13.65
N GLN A 237 -9.84 -14.54 -14.98
CA GLN A 237 -9.12 -13.51 -15.73
C GLN A 237 -9.70 -12.12 -15.46
N GLU A 238 -11.02 -11.97 -15.54
CA GLU A 238 -11.66 -10.66 -15.40
C GLU A 238 -11.63 -10.14 -13.97
N THR A 239 -11.92 -10.97 -12.97
CA THR A 239 -11.98 -10.51 -11.58
C THR A 239 -10.61 -10.42 -10.94
N ARG A 240 -9.72 -11.40 -11.16
CA ARG A 240 -8.42 -11.47 -10.48
C ARG A 240 -7.28 -10.88 -11.30
N ILE A 241 -7.00 -11.39 -12.50
CA ILE A 241 -5.84 -10.92 -13.29
C ILE A 241 -6.02 -9.45 -13.69
N ARG A 242 -7.11 -9.15 -14.39
CA ARG A 242 -7.40 -7.81 -14.90
C ARG A 242 -7.70 -6.83 -13.76
N GLY A 243 -8.33 -7.28 -12.67
CA GLY A 243 -8.49 -6.48 -11.45
C GLY A 243 -7.14 -6.00 -10.90
N GLN A 244 -6.14 -6.90 -10.81
CA GLN A 244 -4.79 -6.55 -10.36
C GLN A 244 -4.04 -5.64 -11.34
N ILE A 245 -4.21 -5.83 -12.65
CA ILE A 245 -3.68 -4.92 -13.69
C ILE A 245 -4.27 -3.52 -13.53
N GLN A 246 -5.59 -3.43 -13.35
CA GLN A 246 -6.26 -2.15 -13.17
C GLN A 246 -5.83 -1.46 -11.87
N TYR A 247 -5.70 -2.21 -10.77
CA TYR A 247 -5.20 -1.69 -9.50
C TYR A 247 -3.78 -1.11 -9.63
N THR A 248 -2.85 -1.87 -10.23
CA THR A 248 -1.47 -1.40 -10.41
C THR A 248 -1.39 -0.20 -11.33
N ASN A 249 -2.15 -0.17 -12.42
CA ASN A 249 -2.24 0.99 -13.31
C ASN A 249 -2.77 2.22 -12.56
N TYR A 250 -3.80 2.06 -11.70
CA TYR A 250 -4.30 3.14 -10.86
C TYR A 250 -3.22 3.68 -9.90
N VAL A 251 -2.49 2.79 -9.21
CA VAL A 251 -1.43 3.18 -8.27
C VAL A 251 -0.27 3.90 -8.98
N LEU A 252 0.10 3.43 -10.17
CA LEU A 252 1.17 4.04 -10.98
C LEU A 252 0.71 5.35 -11.65
N SER A 253 -0.59 5.54 -11.86
CA SER A 253 -1.15 6.75 -12.45
C SER A 253 -1.01 7.98 -11.53
N SER A 254 -1.02 9.16 -12.15
CA SER A 254 -1.12 10.45 -11.46
C SER A 254 -2.56 10.87 -11.14
N GLU A 255 -3.57 10.08 -11.57
CA GLU A 255 -4.99 10.41 -11.44
C GLU A 255 -5.51 10.29 -9.99
N GLY A 256 -4.79 9.55 -9.14
CA GLY A 256 -5.17 9.33 -7.75
C GLY A 256 -5.15 10.57 -6.83
N LYS A 257 -5.68 10.38 -5.62
CA LYS A 257 -5.54 11.35 -4.52
C LYS A 257 -4.10 11.37 -4.04
N PHE A 258 -3.66 12.48 -3.43
CA PHE A 258 -2.30 12.61 -2.90
C PHE A 258 -1.88 11.43 -2.00
N TRP A 259 -2.77 10.98 -1.12
CA TRP A 259 -2.46 9.88 -0.18
C TRP A 259 -2.51 8.47 -0.78
N SER A 260 -3.01 8.32 -2.02
CA SER A 260 -3.14 7.04 -2.71
C SER A 260 -2.21 6.89 -3.93
N SER A 261 -1.64 7.97 -4.45
CA SER A 261 -0.73 7.94 -5.62
C SER A 261 0.71 8.30 -5.22
N PRO A 262 1.63 7.32 -5.18
CA PRO A 262 3.06 7.56 -4.95
C PRO A 262 3.68 8.50 -5.98
N SER A 263 3.31 8.37 -7.26
CA SER A 263 3.76 9.26 -8.34
C SER A 263 3.42 10.73 -8.05
N LYS A 264 2.20 10.99 -7.56
CA LYS A 264 1.75 12.34 -7.20
C LYS A 264 2.46 12.89 -5.96
N GLN A 265 2.73 12.04 -4.96
CA GLN A 265 3.52 12.42 -3.79
C GLN A 265 4.94 12.84 -4.20
N LEU A 266 5.58 12.04 -5.06
CA LEU A 266 6.92 12.33 -5.56
C LEU A 266 6.96 13.65 -6.32
N HIS A 267 6.00 13.87 -7.22
CA HIS A 267 5.94 15.11 -8.00
C HIS A 267 5.69 16.34 -7.12
N ILE A 268 4.68 16.29 -6.24
CA ILE A 268 4.30 17.45 -5.41
C ILE A 268 5.38 17.75 -4.37
N LEU A 269 5.80 16.75 -3.58
CA LEU A 269 6.78 16.96 -2.52
C LEU A 269 8.19 17.17 -3.07
N GLY A 270 8.53 16.52 -4.18
CA GLY A 270 9.79 16.73 -4.87
C GLY A 270 9.91 18.15 -5.41
N ASN A 271 8.91 18.63 -6.13
CA ASN A 271 8.90 20.00 -6.66
C ASN A 271 8.86 21.04 -5.53
N LEU A 272 8.05 20.81 -4.49
CA LEU A 272 7.99 21.71 -3.33
C LEU A 272 9.34 21.79 -2.61
N SER A 273 9.98 20.65 -2.35
CA SER A 273 11.31 20.61 -1.72
C SER A 273 12.36 21.33 -2.58
N TYR A 274 12.35 21.11 -3.90
CA TYR A 274 13.25 21.79 -4.83
C TYR A 274 13.02 23.31 -4.82
N LEU A 275 11.78 23.78 -4.94
CA LEU A 275 11.44 25.21 -4.92
C LEU A 275 11.87 25.88 -3.61
N LEU A 276 11.65 25.23 -2.46
CA LEU A 276 12.08 25.75 -1.16
C LEU A 276 13.61 25.88 -1.08
N VAL A 277 14.36 24.93 -1.63
CA VAL A 277 15.83 25.02 -1.71
C VAL A 277 16.26 26.17 -2.63
N VAL A 278 15.63 26.34 -3.80
CA VAL A 278 15.91 27.46 -4.69
C VAL A 278 15.64 28.79 -4.00
N PHE A 279 14.52 28.93 -3.28
CA PHE A 279 14.23 30.15 -2.52
C PHE A 279 15.19 30.39 -1.36
N ALA A 280 15.65 29.33 -0.68
CA ALA A 280 16.69 29.46 0.33
C ALA A 280 17.99 30.02 -0.26
N PHE A 281 18.43 29.49 -1.41
CA PHE A 281 19.63 29.99 -2.10
C PHE A 281 19.44 31.42 -2.62
N ALA A 282 18.29 31.73 -3.22
CA ALA A 282 18.00 33.07 -3.72
C ALA A 282 17.99 34.09 -2.58
N ALA A 283 17.31 33.80 -1.47
CA ALA A 283 17.29 34.67 -0.29
C ALA A 283 18.69 34.87 0.29
N ASN A 284 19.51 33.82 0.37
CA ASN A 284 20.89 33.91 0.85
C ASN A 284 21.80 34.72 -0.10
N PHE A 285 21.61 34.57 -1.41
CA PHE A 285 22.36 35.34 -2.41
C PHE A 285 22.01 36.83 -2.36
N ILE A 286 20.72 37.15 -2.21
CA ILE A 286 20.25 38.53 -2.01
C ILE A 286 20.79 39.08 -0.69
N ALA A 287 20.81 38.29 0.39
CA ALA A 287 21.39 38.68 1.67
C ALA A 287 22.88 39.03 1.53
N LEU A 288 23.66 38.21 0.81
CA LEU A 288 25.08 38.47 0.56
C LEU A 288 25.29 39.75 -0.26
N GLY A 289 24.47 39.97 -1.30
CA GLY A 289 24.51 41.22 -2.08
C GLY A 289 24.16 42.45 -1.24
N ALA A 290 23.12 42.35 -0.40
CA ALA A 290 22.71 43.38 0.54
C ALA A 290 23.81 43.70 1.58
N ALA A 291 24.57 42.69 2.01
CA ALA A 291 25.70 42.88 2.93
C ALA A 291 26.84 43.70 2.32
N LEU A 292 26.99 43.68 0.99
CA LEU A 292 28.00 44.46 0.25
C LEU A 292 27.53 45.87 -0.09
N TRP A 293 26.22 46.15 -0.04
CA TRP A 293 25.64 47.47 -0.32
C TRP A 293 25.15 48.15 0.96
N GLU A 294 25.79 49.25 1.36
CA GLU A 294 25.45 49.99 2.59
C GLU A 294 23.94 50.27 2.79
N PRO A 295 23.17 50.71 1.76
CA PRO A 295 21.76 51.02 1.95
C PRO A 295 20.88 49.84 2.39
N PHE A 296 21.35 48.60 2.20
CA PHE A 296 20.58 47.38 2.48
C PHE A 296 21.17 46.54 3.60
N LYS A 297 22.25 47.01 4.25
CA LYS A 297 22.98 46.25 5.26
C LYS A 297 22.08 45.81 6.42
N GLU A 298 21.12 46.63 6.82
CA GLU A 298 20.14 46.33 7.88
C GLU A 298 19.19 45.19 7.51
N SER A 299 18.88 45.01 6.21
CA SER A 299 18.01 43.93 5.73
C SER A 299 18.69 42.56 5.67
N THR A 300 20.03 42.50 5.80
CA THR A 300 20.82 41.26 5.68
C THR A 300 20.36 40.18 6.66
N SER A 301 20.10 40.56 7.92
CA SER A 301 19.66 39.63 8.97
C SER A 301 18.30 39.01 8.67
N VAL A 302 17.35 39.82 8.16
CA VAL A 302 16.01 39.35 7.78
C VAL A 302 16.09 38.41 6.59
N LEU A 303 16.84 38.79 5.54
CA LEU A 303 17.01 37.95 4.35
C LEU A 303 17.69 36.61 4.67
N SER A 304 18.68 36.62 5.56
CA SER A 304 19.34 35.40 6.05
C SER A 304 18.37 34.52 6.85
N ALA A 305 17.53 35.11 7.69
CA ALA A 305 16.51 34.38 8.44
C ALA A 305 15.44 33.77 7.52
N VAL A 306 15.01 34.49 6.47
CA VAL A 306 14.11 33.96 5.43
C VAL A 306 14.74 32.77 4.71
N ALA A 307 16.03 32.84 4.38
CA ALA A 307 16.76 31.72 3.79
C ALA A 307 16.75 30.49 4.71
N ILE A 308 17.00 30.68 6.01
CA ILE A 308 16.95 29.62 7.02
C ILE A 308 15.54 29.02 7.13
N ALA A 309 14.49 29.85 7.13
CA ALA A 309 13.11 29.38 7.18
C ALA A 309 12.76 28.48 5.97
N PHE A 310 13.17 28.88 4.76
CA PHE A 310 13.00 28.05 3.58
C PHE A 310 13.79 26.74 3.66
N ALA A 311 15.02 26.76 4.19
CA ALA A 311 15.82 25.56 4.40
C ALA A 311 15.16 24.59 5.39
N ILE A 312 14.61 25.09 6.51
CA ILE A 312 13.88 24.28 7.50
C ILE A 312 12.64 23.64 6.86
N LEU A 313 11.84 24.41 6.10
CA LEU A 313 10.69 23.88 5.36
C LEU A 313 11.12 22.81 4.35
N ALA A 314 12.21 23.03 3.62
CA ALA A 314 12.73 22.06 2.65
C ALA A 314 13.11 20.74 3.32
N VAL A 315 13.75 20.80 4.49
CA VAL A 315 14.09 19.61 5.31
C VAL A 315 12.81 18.92 5.81
N GLY A 316 11.81 19.67 6.28
CA GLY A 316 10.52 19.10 6.71
C GLY A 316 9.79 18.36 5.60
N VAL A 317 9.69 18.97 4.40
CA VAL A 317 9.12 18.34 3.20
C VAL A 317 9.92 17.11 2.78
N ARG A 318 11.25 17.19 2.85
CA ARG A 318 12.14 16.06 2.53
C ARG A 318 11.96 14.90 3.50
N ALA A 319 11.86 15.17 4.80
CA ALA A 319 11.59 14.16 5.81
C ALA A 319 10.23 13.47 5.58
N MET A 320 9.21 14.23 5.16
CA MET A 320 7.91 13.67 4.78
C MET A 320 8.02 12.77 3.54
N LEU A 321 8.76 13.19 2.51
CA LEU A 321 9.03 12.38 1.31
C LEU A 321 9.77 11.07 1.66
N GLU A 322 10.77 11.15 2.54
CA GLU A 322 11.55 9.99 2.99
C GLU A 322 10.76 9.05 3.90
N GLY A 323 9.81 9.57 4.69
CA GLY A 323 8.91 8.76 5.49
C GLY A 323 7.83 8.06 4.65
N LEU A 324 7.33 8.70 3.59
CA LEU A 324 6.35 8.10 2.67
C LEU A 324 6.99 7.11 1.67
N ARG A 325 8.27 7.30 1.33
CA ARG A 325 9.04 6.45 0.39
C ARG A 325 8.35 6.20 -0.97
N PRO A 326 7.76 7.21 -1.64
CA PRO A 326 6.98 6.99 -2.86
C PRO A 326 7.80 6.39 -4.01
N GLN A 327 9.11 6.67 -4.07
CA GLN A 327 10.01 6.08 -5.09
C GLN A 327 10.12 4.56 -4.95
N ARG A 328 10.25 4.06 -3.71
CA ARG A 328 10.34 2.62 -3.44
C ARG A 328 9.01 1.94 -3.77
N GLU A 329 7.90 2.55 -3.38
CA GLU A 329 6.56 2.06 -3.68
C GLU A 329 6.32 1.97 -5.21
N THR A 330 6.65 3.03 -5.93
CA THR A 330 6.52 3.09 -7.40
C THR A 330 7.35 1.99 -8.06
N ARG A 331 8.61 1.83 -7.66
CA ARG A 331 9.48 0.77 -8.20
C ARG A 331 8.92 -0.63 -7.90
N ARG A 332 8.44 -0.88 -6.67
CA ARG A 332 7.81 -2.18 -6.32
C ARG A 332 6.61 -2.47 -7.22
N MET A 333 5.74 -1.48 -7.40
CA MET A 333 4.55 -1.59 -8.24
C MET A 333 4.89 -1.77 -9.73
N GLN A 334 5.97 -1.17 -10.24
CA GLN A 334 6.43 -1.39 -11.62
C GLN A 334 6.88 -2.84 -11.85
N PHE A 335 7.64 -3.42 -10.91
CA PHE A 335 8.04 -4.83 -11.00
C PHE A 335 6.83 -5.76 -10.92
N TYR A 336 5.89 -5.49 -10.00
CA TYR A 336 4.66 -6.25 -9.91
C TYR A 336 3.81 -6.12 -11.19
N ALA A 337 3.66 -4.91 -11.74
CA ALA A 337 2.95 -4.67 -12.99
C ALA A 337 3.55 -5.46 -14.17
N ALA A 338 4.88 -5.54 -14.26
CA ALA A 338 5.53 -6.37 -15.28
C ALA A 338 5.20 -7.85 -15.11
N ALA A 339 5.23 -8.37 -13.88
CA ALA A 339 4.94 -9.76 -13.58
C ALA A 339 3.47 -10.15 -13.86
N ILE A 340 2.50 -9.30 -13.50
CA ILE A 340 1.08 -9.57 -13.76
C ILE A 340 0.73 -9.47 -15.24
N ASN A 341 1.33 -8.54 -15.99
CA ASN A 341 1.12 -8.45 -17.44
C ASN A 341 1.68 -9.68 -18.16
N HIS A 342 2.83 -10.20 -17.71
CA HIS A 342 3.37 -11.46 -18.20
C HIS A 342 2.45 -12.65 -17.88
N ALA A 343 1.87 -12.68 -16.67
CA ALA A 343 0.89 -13.70 -16.29
C ALA A 343 -0.38 -13.63 -17.14
N ASP A 344 -0.92 -12.44 -17.42
CA ASP A 344 -2.10 -12.24 -18.28
C ASP A 344 -1.83 -12.68 -19.71
N GLN A 345 -0.70 -12.26 -20.31
CA GLN A 345 -0.31 -12.71 -21.65
C GLN A 345 -0.13 -14.22 -21.72
N SER A 346 0.49 -14.83 -20.71
CA SER A 346 0.62 -16.29 -20.59
C SER A 346 -0.75 -16.96 -20.46
N PHE A 347 -1.68 -16.34 -19.73
CA PHE A 347 -3.04 -16.84 -19.57
C PHE A 347 -3.81 -16.75 -20.89
N GLU A 348 -3.79 -15.63 -21.61
CA GLU A 348 -4.50 -15.46 -22.89
C GLU A 348 -3.99 -16.42 -23.97
N THR A 349 -2.67 -16.66 -24.03
CA THR A 349 -2.06 -17.57 -25.02
C THR A 349 -2.17 -19.05 -24.66
N ALA A 350 -2.49 -19.39 -23.40
CA ALA A 350 -2.65 -20.76 -22.95
C ALA A 350 -3.89 -21.42 -23.59
N ARG A 351 -3.69 -22.61 -24.18
CA ARG A 351 -4.75 -23.40 -24.84
C ARG A 351 -5.20 -24.64 -24.06
N THR A 352 -4.60 -24.89 -22.91
CA THR A 352 -4.82 -26.11 -22.13
C THR A 352 -5.04 -25.72 -20.67
N HIS A 353 -5.86 -26.48 -19.94
CA HIS A 353 -6.09 -26.31 -18.50
C HIS A 353 -4.78 -26.12 -17.72
N ALA A 354 -3.82 -27.05 -17.86
CA ALA A 354 -2.54 -26.98 -17.15
C ALA A 354 -1.78 -25.66 -17.39
N ARG A 355 -1.79 -25.15 -18.62
CA ARG A 355 -1.15 -23.85 -18.95
C ARG A 355 -1.93 -22.65 -18.40
N LYS A 356 -3.26 -22.69 -18.38
CA LYS A 356 -4.09 -21.65 -17.73
C LYS A 356 -3.82 -21.58 -16.24
N ILE A 357 -3.78 -22.74 -15.58
CA ILE A 357 -3.44 -22.85 -14.15
C ILE A 357 -2.00 -22.41 -13.87
N ALA A 358 -1.04 -22.76 -14.73
CA ALA A 358 0.33 -22.29 -14.61
C ALA A 358 0.42 -20.75 -14.70
N ALA A 359 -0.32 -20.13 -15.63
CA ALA A 359 -0.39 -18.68 -15.73
C ALA A 359 -1.05 -18.03 -14.50
N MET A 360 -2.13 -18.60 -13.97
CA MET A 360 -2.71 -18.15 -12.69
C MET A 360 -1.72 -18.29 -11.53
N SER A 361 -0.96 -19.38 -11.50
CA SER A 361 0.06 -19.62 -10.48
C SER A 361 1.18 -18.57 -10.55
N LEU A 362 1.55 -18.11 -11.75
CA LEU A 362 2.50 -17.01 -11.92
C LEU A 362 1.98 -15.71 -11.29
N LEU A 363 0.70 -15.38 -11.52
CA LEU A 363 0.08 -14.22 -10.88
C LEU A 363 0.05 -14.36 -9.34
N GLU A 364 -0.43 -15.49 -8.83
CA GLU A 364 -0.57 -15.68 -7.38
C GLU A 364 0.80 -15.67 -6.67
N ARG A 365 1.84 -16.21 -7.32
CA ARG A 365 3.21 -16.08 -6.86
C ARG A 365 3.67 -14.62 -6.85
N ALA A 366 3.46 -13.88 -7.94
CA ALA A 366 3.83 -12.46 -8.00
C ALA A 366 3.11 -11.63 -6.93
N SER A 367 1.83 -11.90 -6.68
CA SER A 367 1.02 -11.25 -5.63
C SER A 367 1.54 -11.60 -4.24
N TYR A 368 1.97 -12.85 -4.02
CA TYR A 368 2.57 -13.29 -2.76
C TYR A 368 3.93 -12.62 -2.50
N ASP A 369 4.79 -12.58 -3.51
CA ASP A 369 6.12 -11.97 -3.43
C ASP A 369 6.01 -10.45 -3.19
N GLU A 370 5.08 -9.77 -3.88
CA GLU A 370 4.78 -8.34 -3.66
C GLU A 370 4.31 -8.10 -2.21
N MET A 371 3.40 -8.93 -1.71
CA MET A 371 2.88 -8.83 -0.35
C MET A 371 4.00 -9.01 0.69
N ILE A 372 4.90 -9.99 0.50
CA ILE A 372 6.05 -10.18 1.40
C ILE A 372 6.98 -8.97 1.38
N GLU A 373 7.32 -8.46 0.20
CA GLU A 373 8.15 -7.27 0.07
C GLU A 373 7.47 -6.05 0.72
N PHE A 374 6.15 -5.88 0.55
CA PHE A 374 5.38 -4.83 1.21
C PHE A 374 5.46 -4.96 2.74
N ILE A 375 5.14 -6.13 3.31
CA ILE A 375 5.10 -6.35 4.75
C ILE A 375 6.50 -6.17 5.36
N SER A 376 7.51 -6.82 4.79
CA SER A 376 8.89 -6.76 5.29
C SER A 376 9.50 -5.36 5.17
N SER A 377 9.22 -4.62 4.09
CA SER A 377 9.73 -3.26 3.89
C SER A 377 9.12 -2.25 4.86
N ASN A 378 7.81 -2.37 5.16
CA ASN A 378 7.11 -1.52 6.11
C ASN A 378 7.41 -1.89 7.57
N GLU A 379 7.63 -3.16 7.87
CA GLU A 379 8.08 -3.59 9.20
C GLU A 379 9.43 -2.97 9.55
N ARG A 380 10.37 -2.94 8.60
CA ARG A 380 11.70 -2.31 8.79
C ARG A 380 11.67 -0.77 8.73
N ALA A 381 10.59 -0.17 8.25
CA ALA A 381 10.47 1.28 8.23
C ALA A 381 10.36 1.81 9.67
N ARG A 382 11.28 2.72 10.04
CA ARG A 382 11.26 3.38 11.36
C ARG A 382 10.06 4.30 11.53
N PHE A 383 9.55 4.85 10.42
CA PHE A 383 8.38 5.71 10.37
C PHE A 383 7.39 5.15 9.36
N VAL A 384 6.09 5.19 9.71
CA VAL A 384 4.99 4.91 8.79
C VAL A 384 4.19 6.18 8.63
N LEU A 385 4.35 6.81 7.47
CA LEU A 385 3.58 7.99 7.05
C LEU A 385 2.48 7.68 6.04
#